data_AF-A0A6J4JE99-F1
#
_entry.id   AF-A0A6J4JE99-F1
#
_cell.length_a   1.000
_cell.length_b   1.000
_cell.length_c   1.000
_cell.angle_alpha   90.00
_cell.angle_beta   90.00
_cell.angle_gamma   90.00
#
_symmetry.space_group_name_H-M   'P 1'
#
loop_
_entity.id
_entity.type
_entity.pdbx_description
1 polymer ?
#
loop_
_entity_poly.entity_id
_entity_poly.type
_entity_poly.pdbx_seq_one_letter_code
_entity_poly.pdbx_strand_id
1 'polypeptide(L)' 'MAKVEGVYLDGRGSWYFKATLGRDPLTGKRQQVTKRGFKTAGEAVRARREMMPGTRSTVPCSLPPR' A
#
# COMPACT_ATOMS: atom_id res chain seq x y z
N MET A 1 -16.59 13.52 -7.79
CA MET A 1 -16.02 12.16 -7.89
C MET A 1 -14.76 12.12 -7.05
N ALA A 2 -14.74 11.32 -5.98
CA ALA A 2 -13.61 11.30 -5.05
C ALA A 2 -12.31 10.93 -5.80
N LYS A 3 -11.34 11.84 -5.80
CA LYS A 3 -10.02 11.62 -6.37
C LYS A 3 -9.37 10.50 -5.58
N VAL A 4 -9.30 9.30 -6.17
CA VAL A 4 -8.69 8.14 -5.52
C VAL A 4 -7.19 8.41 -5.39
N GLU A 5 -6.75 8.88 -4.22
CA GLU A 5 -5.40 9.36 -4.00
C GLU A 5 -4.34 8.29 -4.34
N GLY A 6 -3.59 8.53 -5.41
CA GLY A 6 -2.46 7.70 -5.82
C GLY A 6 -2.81 6.48 -6.68
N VAL A 7 -4.07 6.34 -7.10
CA VAL A 7 -4.50 5.33 -8.07
C VAL A 7 -4.83 6.02 -9.39
N TYR A 8 -4.28 5.49 -10.48
CA TYR A 8 -4.35 6.03 -11.82
C TYR A 8 -4.98 5.00 -12.76
N LEU A 9 -5.80 5.48 -13.70
CA LEU A 9 -6.31 4.67 -14.80
C LEU A 9 -5.28 4.66 -15.92
N ASP A 10 -4.92 3.47 -16.38
CA ASP A 10 -4.17 3.25 -17.60
C ASP A 10 -5.11 3.36 -18.81
N GLY A 11 -4.62 3.89 -19.94
CA GLY A 11 -5.40 4.07 -21.16
C GLY A 11 -6.01 2.77 -21.71
N ARG A 12 -5.55 1.60 -21.25
CA ARG A 12 -6.11 0.28 -21.59
C ARG A 12 -7.24 -0.20 -20.66
N GLY A 13 -7.78 0.68 -19.80
CA GLY A 13 -8.85 0.32 -18.86
C GLY A 13 -8.36 -0.47 -17.63
N SER A 14 -7.04 -0.56 -17.44
CA SER A 14 -6.44 -1.16 -16.25
C SER A 14 -6.12 -0.08 -15.22
N TRP A 15 -6.20 -0.39 -13.95
CA TRP A 15 -5.86 0.53 -12.87
C TRP A 15 -4.46 0.21 -12.32
N TYR A 16 -3.74 1.24 -11.90
CA TYR A 16 -2.44 1.10 -11.28
C TYR A 16 -2.24 2.09 -10.14
N PHE A 17 -1.36 1.78 -9.21
CA PHE A 17 -0.96 2.71 -8.15
C PHE A 17 0.55 2.69 -7.94
N LYS A 18 1.06 3.81 -7.43
CA LYS A 18 2.44 3.96 -7.00
C LYS A 18 2.45 4.20 -5.49
N ALA A 19 3.05 3.29 -4.73
CA ALA A 19 3.25 3.45 -3.30
C ALA A 19 4.74 3.60 -3.00
N THR A 20 5.10 4.61 -2.21
CA THR A 20 6.46 4.75 -1.69
C THR A 20 6.50 4.02 -0.36
N LEU A 21 7.24 2.91 -0.29
CA LEU A 21 7.37 2.07 0.89
C LEU A 21 8.29 2.70 1.95
N GLY A 22 9.20 3.58 1.51
CA GLY A 22 10.12 4.30 2.38
C GLY A 22 11.53 4.29 1.81
N ARG A 23 12.51 4.52 2.69
CA ARG A 23 13.94 4.43 2.36
C ARG A 23 14.47 3.16 3.01
N ASP A 24 15.09 2.32 2.20
CA ASP A 24 15.75 1.11 2.69
C ASP A 24 16.96 1.50 3.56
N PRO A 25 17.06 1.05 4.81
CA PRO A 25 18.17 1.41 5.70
C PRO A 25 19.47 0.67 5.34
N LEU A 26 19.39 -0.45 4.62
CA LEU A 26 20.55 -1.23 4.20
C LEU A 26 21.17 -0.70 2.91
N THR A 27 20.32 -0.27 1.98
CA THR A 27 20.76 0.16 0.63
C THR A 27 20.73 1.69 0.47
N GLY A 28 20.06 2.41 1.37
CA GLY A 28 19.87 3.86 1.31
C GLY A 28 18.96 4.33 0.15
N LYS A 29 18.45 3.41 -0.67
CA LYS A 29 17.62 3.67 -1.84
C LYS A 29 16.15 3.81 -1.45
N ARG A 30 15.42 4.66 -2.19
CA ARG A 30 13.96 4.80 -2.03
C ARG A 30 13.30 3.54 -2.60
N GLN A 31 12.56 2.82 -1.77
CA GLN A 31 11.70 1.74 -2.23
C GLN A 31 10.37 2.32 -2.70
N GLN A 32 10.19 2.33 -4.02
CA GLN A 32 8.92 2.65 -4.65
C GLN A 32 8.39 1.39 -5.31
N VAL A 33 7.18 0.99 -4.95
CA VAL A 33 6.49 -0.13 -5.57
C VAL A 33 5.38 0.40 -6.46
N THR A 34 5.40 -0.05 -7.72
CA THR A 34 4.34 0.22 -8.68
C THR A 34 3.62 -1.09 -8.96
N LYS A 35 2.34 -1.19 -8.61
CA LYS A 35 1.49 -2.31 -9.00
C LYS A 35 0.51 -1.85 -10.07
N ARG A 36 0.43 -2.59 -11.18
CA ARG A 36 -0.42 -2.32 -12.34
C ARG A 36 -1.28 -3.55 -12.65
N GLY A 37 -2.32 -3.37 -13.47
CA GLY A 37 -3.15 -4.46 -13.96
C GLY A 37 -4.38 -4.76 -13.11
N PHE A 38 -4.80 -3.83 -12.24
CA PHE A 38 -6.05 -3.98 -11.51
C PHE A 38 -7.23 -3.76 -12.43
N LYS A 39 -8.27 -4.58 -12.31
CA LYS A 39 -9.46 -4.47 -13.17
C LYS A 39 -10.37 -3.31 -12.71
N THR A 40 -10.26 -2.93 -11.44
CA THR A 40 -11.06 -1.87 -10.82
C THR A 40 -10.24 -0.91 -9.97
N ALA A 41 -10.72 0.33 -9.83
CA ALA A 41 -10.15 1.31 -8.90
C ALA A 41 -10.15 0.79 -7.46
N GLY A 42 -11.22 0.09 -7.06
CA GLY A 42 -11.37 -0.48 -5.71
C GLY A 42 -10.31 -1.51 -5.37
N GLU A 43 -9.95 -2.39 -6.30
CA GLU A 43 -8.86 -3.34 -6.09
C GLU A 43 -7.51 -2.65 -5.94
N ALA A 44 -7.23 -1.62 -6.74
CA ALA A 44 -6.00 -0.86 -6.62
C ALA A 44 -5.91 -0.11 -5.27
N VAL A 45 -7.03 0.44 -4.78
CA VAL A 45 -7.10 1.05 -3.44
C VAL A 45 -6.87 0.04 -2.34
N ARG A 46 -7.51 -1.13 -2.43
CA ARG A 46 -7.36 -2.20 -1.45
C ARG A 46 -5.92 -2.69 -1.39
N ALA A 47 -5.32 -2.96 -2.54
CA ALA A 47 -3.92 -3.38 -2.63
C ALA A 47 -2.95 -2.31 -2.13
N ARG A 48 -3.24 -1.01 -2.33
CA ARG A 48 -2.47 0.09 -1.73
C ARG A 48 -2.60 0.10 -0.21
N ARG A 49 -3.80 -0.12 0.33
CA ARG A 49 -4.07 -0.16 1.77
C ARG A 49 -3.40 -1.36 2.43
N GLU A 50 -3.43 -2.53 1.81
CA GLU A 50 -2.70 -3.73 2.27
C GLU A 50 -1.18 -3.54 2.23
N MET A 51 -0.67 -2.72 1.29
CA MET A 51 0.75 -2.40 1.16
C MET A 51 1.25 -1.35 2.17
N MET A 52 0.37 -0.60 2.83
CA MET A 52 0.71 0.27 3.94
C MET A 52 0.29 -0.39 5.26
N PRO A 53 1.12 -1.26 5.87
CA PRO A 53 0.85 -1.83 7.19
C PRO A 53 1.09 -0.74 8.26
N GLY A 54 0.17 0.21 8.32
CA GLY A 54 0.31 1.39 9.16
C GLY A 54 -0.98 1.70 9.90
N THR A 55 -1.55 0.72 10.62
CA THR A 55 -2.17 0.89 11.96
C THR A 55 -2.81 -0.43 12.43
N ARG A 56 -2.24 -0.99 13.52
CA ARG A 56 -2.64 -2.17 14.32
C ARG A 56 -2.50 -3.53 13.59
N SER A 57 -1.71 -4.49 14.06
CA SER A 57 -1.58 -4.96 15.44
C SER A 57 -0.26 -5.70 15.62
N THR A 58 0.67 -5.11 16.37
CA THR A 58 1.72 -5.85 17.05
C THR A 58 1.29 -5.95 18.51
N VAL A 59 1.24 -7.21 18.98
CA VAL A 59 1.09 -7.73 20.36
C VAL A 59 -0.22 -7.47 21.13
N PRO A 60 -1.03 -8.51 21.44
CA PRO A 60 -1.60 -8.58 22.78
C PRO A 60 -0.41 -8.75 23.74
N CYS A 61 0.01 -7.63 24.30
CA CYS A 61 0.83 -7.63 25.50
C CYS A 61 -0.06 -8.14 26.64
N SER A 62 0.01 -9.44 26.91
CA SER A 62 -0.53 -10.04 28.14
C SER A 62 0.56 -10.91 28.75
N LEU A 63 1.47 -10.25 29.46
CA LEU A 63 2.29 -10.84 30.52
C LEU A 63 1.33 -11.32 31.65
N PRO A 64 1.64 -12.41 32.37
CA PRO A 64 0.75 -12.96 33.39
C PRO A 64 0.78 -12.12 34.68
N PRO A 65 -0.31 -12.03 35.44
CA PRO A 65 -0.20 -11.68 36.85
C PRO A 65 0.32 -12.89 37.65
N ARG A 66 1.20 -12.55 38.60
CA ARG A 66 1.99 -13.39 39.52
C ARG A 66 1.29 -14.59 40.15
#